data_AF-A0A7V2J5N5-F1
#
_entry.id   AF-A0A7V2J5N5-F1
#
_cell.length_a   1.000
_cell.length_b   1.000
_cell.length_c   1.000
_cell.angle_alpha   90.00
_cell.angle_beta   90.00
_cell.angle_gamma   90.00
#
_symmetry.space_group_name_H-M   'P 1'
#
loop_
_entity.id
_entity.type
_entity.pdbx_description
1 polymer ?
#
loop_
_entity_poly.entity_id
_entity_poly.type
_entity_poly.pdbx_seq_one_letter_code
_entity_poly.pdbx_strand_id
1 'polypeptide(L)'
;MIEHDSKETTLRDILKVFFRHKAVMVVSFIVVLATVMLGLELRTPEYEASVKMLVTGAMQKDLDYERSLGPGSLVGTQMDLVKLRPILKRTVEALNLDQRPIDYEINFCSAIKRSLIEYTSEEVKLQLSNMRAEERQNYLLNDAMTKLDSKITTSPQMDTSMFIINVRDYSPDMAVAIANVVSRSFIIF
;
A
#
# COMPACT_ATOMS: atom_id res chain seq x y z
N MET A 1 14.24 40.47 -49.77
CA MET A 1 14.42 39.02 -49.94
C MET A 1 15.39 38.59 -48.86
N ILE A 2 14.88 38.08 -47.74
CA ILE A 2 15.69 37.74 -46.56
C ILE A 2 16.08 36.27 -46.71
N GLU A 3 17.37 36.04 -46.96
CA GLU A 3 17.98 34.73 -47.14
C GLU A 3 18.16 34.10 -45.76
N HIS A 4 17.35 33.09 -45.44
CA HIS A 4 17.52 32.30 -44.22
C HIS A 4 18.70 31.35 -44.43
N ASP A 5 19.89 31.72 -43.93
CA ASP A 5 21.06 30.85 -43.82
C ASP A 5 20.76 29.72 -42.82
N SER A 6 20.25 28.60 -43.34
CA SER A 6 20.05 27.37 -42.59
C SER A 6 21.39 26.69 -42.35
N LYS A 7 22.10 27.12 -41.30
CA LYS A 7 23.27 26.41 -40.76
C LYS A 7 22.91 24.97 -40.44
N GLU A 8 23.32 24.04 -41.30
CA GLU A 8 23.19 22.61 -41.05
C GLU A 8 23.97 22.24 -39.78
N THR A 9 23.24 21.92 -38.73
CA THR A 9 23.82 21.56 -37.44
C THR A 9 24.48 20.19 -37.56
N THR A 10 25.79 20.15 -37.76
CA THR A 10 26.52 18.88 -37.94
C THR A 10 26.73 18.20 -36.59
N LEU A 11 26.66 16.85 -36.54
CA LEU A 11 26.91 16.05 -35.33
C LEU A 11 28.22 16.40 -34.61
N ARG A 12 29.25 16.77 -35.38
CA ARG A 12 30.55 17.22 -34.85
C ARG A 12 30.44 18.47 -33.96
N ASP A 13 29.54 19.38 -34.29
CA ASP A 13 29.38 20.64 -33.55
C ASP A 13 28.63 20.42 -32.24
N ILE A 14 27.61 19.55 -32.26
CA ILE A 14 26.91 19.07 -31.05
C ILE A 14 27.88 18.38 -30.08
N LEU A 15 28.74 17.49 -30.60
CA LEU A 15 29.75 16.81 -29.77
C LEU A 15 30.73 17.79 -29.11
N LYS A 16 31.17 18.83 -29.85
CA LYS A 16 32.08 19.86 -29.31
C LYS A 16 31.45 20.64 -28.16
N VAL A 17 30.17 20.99 -28.26
CA VAL A 17 29.43 21.64 -27.16
C VAL A 17 29.37 20.72 -25.95
N PHE A 18 29.15 19.42 -26.17
CA PHE A 18 29.12 18.42 -25.11
C PHE A 18 30.46 18.36 -24.34
N PHE A 19 31.59 18.28 -25.04
CA PHE A 19 32.91 18.26 -24.41
C PHE A 19 33.31 19.59 -23.76
N ARG A 20 32.83 20.73 -24.28
CA ARG A 20 33.09 22.07 -23.72
C ARG A 20 32.30 22.32 -22.43
N HIS A 21 31.14 21.70 -22.26
CA HIS A 21 30.26 21.86 -21.09
C HIS A 21 30.14 20.58 -20.24
N LYS A 22 31.13 19.67 -20.36
CA LYS A 22 31.19 18.40 -19.63
C LYS A 22 30.93 18.54 -18.13
N ALA A 23 31.40 19.61 -17.50
CA ALA A 23 31.17 19.85 -16.08
C ALA A 23 29.68 20.08 -15.75
N VAL A 24 28.97 20.89 -16.55
CA VAL A 24 27.54 21.17 -16.35
C VAL A 24 26.71 19.91 -16.51
N MET A 25 27.04 19.07 -17.50
CA MET A 25 26.33 17.80 -17.71
C MET A 25 26.65 16.75 -16.66
N VAL A 26 27.90 16.68 -16.18
CA VAL A 26 28.24 15.77 -15.08
C VAL A 26 27.53 16.20 -13.81
N VAL A 27 27.46 17.49 -13.50
CA VAL A 27 26.73 17.99 -12.33
C VAL A 27 25.24 17.71 -12.45
N SER A 28 24.60 17.98 -13.60
CA SER A 28 23.18 17.69 -13.77
C SER A 28 22.89 16.19 -13.66
N PHE A 29 23.75 15.34 -14.22
CA PHE A 29 23.64 13.89 -14.10
C PHE A 29 23.79 13.42 -12.64
N ILE A 30 24.76 13.95 -11.90
CA ILE A 30 24.93 13.66 -10.47
C ILE A 30 23.71 14.10 -9.67
N VAL A 31 23.12 15.26 -9.95
CA VAL A 31 21.92 15.74 -9.26
C VAL A 31 20.74 14.81 -9.51
N VAL A 32 20.53 14.35 -10.74
CA VAL A 32 19.47 13.38 -11.06
C VAL A 32 19.72 12.05 -10.32
N LEU A 33 20.94 11.52 -10.36
CA LEU A 33 21.28 10.29 -9.64
C LEU A 33 21.09 10.42 -8.13
N ALA A 34 21.56 11.52 -7.53
CA ALA A 34 21.40 11.79 -6.11
C ALA A 34 19.92 11.89 -5.72
N THR A 35 19.10 12.54 -6.53
CA THR A 35 17.65 12.65 -6.29
C THR A 35 16.97 11.28 -6.32
N VAL A 36 17.30 10.44 -7.31
CA VAL A 36 16.76 9.07 -7.42
C VAL A 36 17.23 8.20 -6.25
N MET A 37 18.50 8.31 -5.87
CA MET A 37 19.08 7.55 -4.76
C MET A 37 18.42 7.92 -3.43
N LEU A 38 18.23 9.22 -3.16
CA LEU A 38 17.48 9.69 -1.98
C LEU A 38 16.03 9.22 -2.00
N GLY A 39 15.36 9.26 -3.17
CA GLY A 39 13.99 8.78 -3.31
C GLY A 39 13.83 7.27 -3.04
N LEU A 40 14.79 6.46 -3.49
CA LEU A 40 14.83 5.02 -3.21
C LEU A 40 15.06 4.75 -1.73
N GLU A 41 16.00 5.47 -1.11
CA GLU A 41 16.32 5.31 0.31
C GLU A 41 15.14 5.70 1.22
N LEU A 42 14.33 6.69 0.83
CA LEU A 42 13.13 7.12 1.58
C LEU A 42 11.92 6.20 1.40
N ARG A 43 11.98 5.22 0.50
CA ARG A 43 10.89 4.28 0.26
C ARG A 43 11.09 3.01 1.11
N THR A 44 10.14 2.74 2.00
CA THR A 44 10.12 1.49 2.76
C THR A 44 9.64 0.36 1.84
N PRO A 45 10.30 -0.80 1.81
CA PRO A 45 9.82 -1.96 1.07
C PRO A 45 8.51 -2.47 1.67
N GLU A 46 7.54 -2.79 0.81
CA GLU A 46 6.27 -3.43 1.18
C GLU A 46 6.18 -4.78 0.49
N TYR A 47 5.73 -5.78 1.23
CA TYR A 47 5.51 -7.14 0.76
C TYR A 47 4.01 -7.40 0.68
N GLU A 48 3.59 -8.10 -0.37
CA GLU A 48 2.19 -8.43 -0.61
C GLU A 48 1.96 -9.93 -0.46
N ALA A 49 0.92 -10.30 0.27
CA ALA A 49 0.39 -11.65 0.35
C ALA A 49 -1.04 -11.68 -0.18
N SER A 50 -1.37 -12.71 -0.94
CA SER A 50 -2.66 -12.82 -1.62
C SER A 50 -3.37 -14.13 -1.27
N VAL A 51 -4.67 -14.06 -1.01
CA VAL A 51 -5.54 -15.22 -0.82
C VAL A 51 -6.64 -15.20 -1.88
N LYS A 52 -6.83 -16.33 -2.57
CA LYS A 52 -7.89 -16.51 -3.55
C LYS A 52 -9.11 -17.13 -2.89
N MET A 53 -10.26 -16.49 -3.06
CA MET A 53 -11.53 -16.87 -2.47
C MET A 53 -12.51 -17.26 -3.58
N LEU A 54 -13.17 -18.41 -3.45
CA LEU A 54 -14.25 -18.82 -4.33
C LEU A 54 -15.59 -18.56 -3.64
N VAL A 55 -16.43 -17.73 -4.25
CA VAL A 55 -17.80 -17.50 -3.80
C VAL A 55 -18.65 -18.66 -4.31
N THR A 56 -18.98 -19.59 -3.41
CA THR A 56 -19.91 -20.69 -3.70
C THR A 56 -21.09 -20.56 -2.76
N GLY A 57 -22.28 -20.33 -3.29
CA GLY A 57 -23.49 -20.25 -2.46
C GLY A 57 -24.69 -19.85 -3.29
N ALA A 58 -25.54 -20.82 -3.62
CA ALA A 58 -26.90 -20.54 -4.02
C ALA A 58 -27.79 -20.87 -2.82
N MET A 59 -28.37 -19.86 -2.15
CA MET A 59 -29.56 -20.15 -1.35
C MET A 59 -30.68 -20.51 -2.32
N GLN A 60 -31.47 -21.54 -2.00
CA GLN A 60 -32.46 -22.11 -2.93
C GLN A 60 -33.57 -21.10 -3.35
N LYS A 61 -33.66 -19.95 -2.69
CA LYS A 61 -34.56 -18.83 -2.99
C LYS A 61 -33.95 -17.76 -3.91
N ASP A 62 -32.62 -17.76 -4.08
CA ASP A 62 -31.86 -16.74 -4.82
C ASP A 62 -31.50 -17.17 -6.25
N LEU A 63 -31.70 -18.44 -6.61
CA LEU A 63 -31.39 -19.00 -7.94
C LEU A 63 -32.05 -18.27 -9.11
N ASP A 64 -33.23 -17.69 -8.92
CA ASP A 64 -33.96 -16.96 -9.98
C ASP A 64 -33.54 -15.49 -10.07
N TYR A 65 -33.16 -14.87 -8.96
CA TYR A 65 -32.69 -13.48 -8.92
C TYR A 65 -31.22 -13.36 -9.36
N GLU A 66 -30.37 -14.30 -8.96
CA GLU A 66 -28.94 -14.29 -9.28
C GLU A 66 -28.63 -14.54 -10.77
N ARG A 67 -29.47 -15.32 -11.46
CA ARG A 67 -29.38 -15.46 -12.92
C ARG A 67 -29.59 -14.13 -13.66
N SER A 68 -30.30 -13.18 -13.06
CA SER A 68 -30.60 -11.88 -13.68
C SER A 68 -29.51 -10.82 -13.47
N LEU A 69 -28.68 -10.95 -12.42
CA LEU A 69 -27.66 -9.96 -12.04
C LEU A 69 -26.24 -10.29 -12.54
N GLY A 70 -26.03 -11.52 -13.03
CA GLY A 70 -24.73 -11.97 -13.55
C GLY A 70 -23.68 -12.27 -12.45
N PRO A 71 -22.70 -13.15 -12.73
CA PRO A 71 -21.76 -13.66 -11.73
C PRO A 71 -20.87 -12.60 -11.08
N GLY A 72 -20.66 -11.44 -11.71
CA GLY A 72 -19.80 -10.38 -11.17
C GLY A 72 -20.40 -9.54 -10.03
N SER A 73 -21.73 -9.45 -9.93
CA SER A 73 -22.39 -8.58 -8.93
C SER A 73 -22.23 -9.10 -7.49
N LEU A 74 -22.30 -10.42 -7.32
CA LEU A 74 -22.13 -11.09 -6.03
C LEU A 74 -20.68 -10.99 -5.57
N VAL A 75 -19.74 -11.24 -6.48
CA VAL A 75 -18.30 -11.14 -6.20
C VAL A 75 -17.95 -9.73 -5.71
N GLY A 76 -18.48 -8.69 -6.35
CA GLY A 76 -18.29 -7.30 -5.90
C GLY A 76 -18.80 -7.06 -4.48
N THR A 77 -20.01 -7.53 -4.17
CA THR A 77 -20.57 -7.39 -2.81
C THR A 77 -19.69 -8.12 -1.78
N GLN A 78 -19.31 -9.38 -2.06
CA GLN A 78 -18.44 -10.17 -1.17
C GLN A 78 -17.08 -9.52 -0.96
N MET A 79 -16.52 -8.89 -1.99
CA MET A 79 -15.27 -8.13 -1.90
C MET A 79 -15.39 -6.91 -0.97
N ASP A 80 -16.51 -6.19 -1.00
CA ASP A 80 -16.75 -5.05 -0.12
C ASP A 80 -16.95 -5.50 1.33
N LEU A 81 -17.57 -6.67 1.54
CA LEU A 81 -17.76 -7.24 2.87
C LEU A 81 -16.44 -7.48 3.60
N VAL A 82 -15.36 -7.85 2.90
CA VAL A 82 -14.02 -8.09 3.50
C VAL A 82 -13.53 -6.88 4.30
N LYS A 83 -13.88 -5.66 3.88
CA LYS A 83 -13.44 -4.40 4.50
C LYS A 83 -14.35 -3.91 5.62
N LEU A 84 -15.41 -4.67 5.96
CA LEU A 84 -16.30 -4.27 7.04
C LEU A 84 -15.60 -4.27 8.40
N ARG A 85 -15.94 -3.27 9.21
CA ARG A 85 -15.44 -3.10 10.58
C ARG A 85 -15.44 -4.38 11.44
N PRO A 86 -16.49 -5.23 11.49
CA PRO A 86 -16.45 -6.48 12.24
C PRO A 86 -15.33 -7.46 11.81
N ILE A 87 -15.02 -7.54 10.51
CA ILE A 87 -13.96 -8.41 9.99
C ILE A 87 -12.58 -7.82 10.31
N LEU A 88 -12.41 -6.52 10.09
CA LEU A 88 -11.18 -5.80 10.44
C LEU A 88 -10.89 -5.87 11.94
N LYS A 89 -11.91 -5.65 12.78
CA LYS A 89 -11.78 -5.72 14.24
C LYS A 89 -11.32 -7.11 14.69
N ARG A 90 -11.98 -8.17 14.23
CA ARG A 90 -11.58 -9.56 14.54
C ARG A 90 -10.14 -9.85 14.11
N THR A 91 -9.75 -9.34 12.95
CA THR A 91 -8.37 -9.50 12.44
C THR A 91 -7.36 -8.78 13.33
N VAL A 92 -7.66 -7.53 13.71
CA VAL A 92 -6.81 -6.73 14.60
C VAL A 92 -6.64 -7.42 15.94
N GLU A 93 -7.73 -7.88 16.55
CA GLU A 93 -7.72 -8.57 17.85
C GLU A 93 -6.99 -9.92 17.78
N ALA A 94 -7.21 -10.71 16.72
CA ALA A 94 -6.56 -12.02 16.56
C ALA A 94 -5.04 -11.93 16.37
N LEU A 95 -4.55 -10.85 15.76
CA LEU A 95 -3.12 -10.63 15.51
C LEU A 95 -2.49 -9.59 16.43
N ASN A 96 -3.25 -9.06 17.40
CA ASN A 96 -2.84 -7.99 18.30
C ASN A 96 -2.21 -6.80 17.55
N LEU A 97 -2.84 -6.37 16.45
CA LEU A 97 -2.31 -5.28 15.61
C LEU A 97 -2.34 -3.93 16.34
N ASP A 98 -3.21 -3.79 17.32
CA ASP A 98 -3.39 -2.64 18.22
C ASP A 98 -2.26 -2.49 19.25
N GLN A 99 -1.53 -3.57 19.55
CA GLN A 99 -0.39 -3.56 20.47
C GLN A 99 0.93 -3.18 19.79
N ARG A 100 0.91 -2.98 18.47
CA ARG A 100 2.11 -2.62 17.72
C ARG A 100 2.58 -1.22 18.09
N PRO A 101 3.91 -0.98 18.08
CA PRO A 101 4.41 0.38 18.18
C PRO A 101 3.88 1.19 17.00
N ILE A 102 3.53 2.44 17.25
CA ILE A 102 3.05 3.39 16.23
C ILE A 102 4.07 3.48 15.09
N ASP A 103 5.35 3.36 15.44
CA ASP A 103 6.50 3.51 14.56
C ASP A 103 6.99 2.15 14.06
N TYR A 104 6.11 1.16 13.93
CA TYR A 104 6.45 -0.18 13.45
C TYR A 104 7.31 -0.18 12.17
N GLU A 105 7.13 0.84 11.31
CA GLU A 105 7.91 1.07 10.10
C GLU A 105 9.43 1.28 10.34
N ILE A 106 9.84 1.76 11.51
CA ILE A 106 11.26 2.03 11.87
C ILE A 106 12.16 0.81 11.70
N ASN A 107 11.61 -0.38 11.90
CA ASN A 107 12.33 -1.64 11.79
C ASN A 107 12.64 -2.03 10.33
N PHE A 108 11.98 -1.41 9.36
CA PHE A 108 12.04 -1.78 7.95
C PHE A 108 12.53 -0.65 7.04
N CYS A 109 12.70 0.57 7.58
CA CYS A 109 13.11 1.73 6.81
C CYS A 109 14.62 2.01 6.86
N SER A 110 15.08 2.89 5.97
CA SER A 110 16.44 3.43 5.98
C SER A 110 16.74 4.32 7.20
N ALA A 111 18.03 4.59 7.44
CA ALA A 111 18.48 5.45 8.52
C ALA A 111 17.93 6.88 8.41
N ILE A 112 17.83 7.41 7.19
CA ILE A 112 17.33 8.78 6.95
C ILE A 112 15.84 8.85 7.30
N LYS A 113 15.05 7.88 6.83
CA LYS A 113 13.61 7.84 7.10
C LYS A 113 13.30 7.59 8.57
N ARG A 114 14.13 6.80 9.25
CA ARG A 114 13.98 6.53 10.69
C ARG A 114 13.91 7.81 11.51
N SER A 115 14.85 8.72 11.31
CA SER A 115 14.88 10.00 12.04
C SER A 115 13.63 10.84 11.76
N LEU A 116 13.11 10.81 10.54
CA LEU A 116 11.86 11.50 10.18
C LEU A 116 10.65 10.90 10.90
N ILE A 117 10.55 9.57 10.98
CA ILE A 117 9.45 8.87 11.66
C ILE A 117 9.50 9.09 13.17
N GLU A 118 10.69 9.08 13.77
CA GLU A 118 10.86 9.34 15.21
C GLU A 118 10.33 10.73 15.57
N TYR A 119 10.65 11.75 14.76
CA TYR A 119 10.17 13.11 14.97
C TYR A 119 8.64 13.23 14.82
N THR A 120 8.05 12.61 13.79
CA THR A 120 6.59 12.71 13.55
C THR A 120 5.77 11.88 14.53
N SER A 121 6.31 10.78 15.05
CA SER A 121 5.61 9.91 16.00
C SER A 121 5.62 10.41 17.45
N GLU A 122 6.56 11.29 17.80
CA GLU A 122 6.71 11.80 19.17
C GLU A 122 5.43 12.50 19.66
N GLU A 123 4.81 13.32 18.81
CA GLU A 123 3.57 14.01 19.13
C GLU A 123 2.43 13.03 19.46
N VAL A 124 2.28 11.98 18.65
CA VAL A 124 1.24 10.96 18.83
C VAL A 124 1.48 10.18 20.13
N LYS A 125 2.74 9.84 20.44
CA LYS A 125 3.10 9.16 21.70
C LYS A 125 2.78 10.02 22.92
N LEU A 126 3.06 11.32 22.85
CA LEU A 126 2.73 12.27 23.91
C LEU A 126 1.22 12.35 24.12
N GLN A 127 0.43 12.48 23.04
CA GLN A 127 -1.03 12.46 23.11
C GLN A 127 -1.55 11.18 23.77
N LEU A 128 -1.03 10.01 23.37
CA LEU A 128 -1.41 8.71 23.94
C LEU A 128 -1.03 8.57 25.42
N SER A 129 0.05 9.20 25.87
CA SER A 129 0.47 9.18 27.28
C SER A 129 -0.45 9.99 28.18
N ASN A 130 -1.08 11.04 27.63
CA ASN A 130 -2.01 11.92 28.35
C ASN A 130 -3.46 11.39 28.36
N MET A 131 -3.77 10.35 27.58
CA MET A 131 -5.10 9.75 27.51
C MET A 131 -5.36 8.77 28.66
N ARG A 132 -6.64 8.60 29.00
CA ARG A 132 -7.08 7.53 29.91
C ARG A 132 -6.88 6.16 29.26
N ALA A 133 -6.68 5.11 30.07
CA ALA A 133 -6.37 3.77 29.55
C ALA A 133 -7.42 3.22 28.55
N GLU A 134 -8.70 3.39 28.84
CA GLU A 134 -9.80 2.96 27.97
C GLU A 134 -9.85 3.76 26.65
N GLU A 135 -9.66 5.08 26.74
CA GLU A 135 -9.63 5.98 25.59
C GLU A 135 -8.44 5.66 24.67
N ARG A 136 -7.29 5.38 25.27
CA ARG A 136 -6.07 4.95 24.59
C ARG A 136 -6.28 3.64 23.84
N GLN A 137 -6.89 2.64 24.47
CA GLN A 137 -7.13 1.35 23.84
C GLN A 137 -8.09 1.49 22.65
N ASN A 138 -9.17 2.26 22.79
CA ASN A 138 -10.10 2.52 21.71
C ASN A 138 -9.43 3.26 20.54
N TYR A 139 -8.54 4.23 20.83
CA TYR A 139 -7.77 4.92 19.81
C TYR A 139 -6.86 3.95 19.03
N LEU A 140 -6.06 3.14 19.75
CA LEU A 140 -5.13 2.18 19.14
C LEU A 140 -5.86 1.13 18.30
N LEU A 141 -7.01 0.64 18.78
CA LEU A 141 -7.85 -0.30 18.03
C LEU A 141 -8.36 0.33 16.73
N ASN A 142 -8.87 1.57 16.79
CA ASN A 142 -9.37 2.25 15.59
C ASN A 142 -8.25 2.58 14.61
N ASP A 143 -7.11 3.07 15.08
CA ASP A 143 -5.92 3.33 14.26
C ASP A 143 -5.43 2.03 13.57
N ALA A 144 -5.36 0.92 14.31
CA ALA A 144 -4.98 -0.37 13.75
C ALA A 144 -5.98 -0.84 12.67
N MET A 145 -7.28 -0.66 12.87
CA MET A 145 -8.30 -0.99 11.86
C MET A 145 -8.16 -0.11 10.61
N THR A 146 -7.95 1.20 10.76
CA THR A 146 -7.76 2.13 9.64
C THR A 146 -6.47 1.82 8.85
N LYS A 147 -5.37 1.54 9.56
CA LYS A 147 -4.12 1.09 8.94
C LYS A 147 -4.30 -0.25 8.22
N LEU A 148 -5.05 -1.18 8.79
CA LEU A 148 -5.34 -2.46 8.16
C LEU A 148 -6.19 -2.29 6.89
N ASP A 149 -7.24 -1.47 6.92
CA ASP A 149 -8.11 -1.22 5.76
C ASP A 149 -7.33 -0.66 4.56
N SER A 150 -6.43 0.29 4.79
CA SER A 150 -5.57 0.87 3.74
C SER A 150 -4.54 -0.11 3.16
N LYS A 151 -4.24 -1.18 3.90
CA LYS A 151 -3.32 -2.25 3.50
C LYS A 151 -4.00 -3.40 2.75
N ILE A 152 -5.33 -3.52 2.86
CA ILE A 152 -6.13 -4.54 2.20
C ILE A 152 -6.68 -4.00 0.88
N THR A 153 -6.49 -4.75 -0.20
CA THR A 153 -7.18 -4.52 -1.47
C THR A 153 -7.87 -5.80 -1.92
N THR A 154 -9.01 -5.65 -2.58
CA THR A 154 -9.77 -6.76 -3.14
C THR A 154 -9.88 -6.57 -4.64
N SER A 155 -9.72 -7.64 -5.41
CA SER A 155 -9.82 -7.60 -6.86
C SER A 155 -10.59 -8.81 -7.39
N PRO A 156 -11.54 -8.63 -8.32
CA PRO A 156 -12.26 -9.75 -8.91
C PRO A 156 -11.36 -10.49 -9.89
N GLN A 157 -11.57 -11.80 -10.03
CA GLN A 157 -11.01 -12.54 -11.14
C GLN A 157 -12.04 -12.61 -12.26
N MET A 158 -11.70 -12.02 -13.42
CA MET A 158 -12.60 -11.89 -14.57
C MET A 158 -13.24 -13.22 -14.96
N ASP A 159 -14.53 -13.17 -15.28
CA ASP A 159 -15.35 -14.31 -15.73
C ASP A 159 -15.39 -15.50 -14.76
N THR A 160 -15.12 -15.27 -13.47
CA THR A 160 -15.17 -16.30 -12.44
C THR A 160 -15.91 -15.81 -11.18
N SER A 161 -16.42 -16.75 -10.39
CA SER A 161 -16.95 -16.48 -9.04
C SER A 161 -15.84 -16.34 -8.00
N MET A 162 -14.64 -15.92 -8.40
CA MET A 162 -13.48 -15.79 -7.51
C MET A 162 -13.07 -14.33 -7.35
N PHE A 163 -12.57 -14.01 -6.16
CA PHE A 163 -11.87 -12.77 -5.90
C PHE A 163 -10.59 -13.02 -5.12
N ILE A 164 -9.68 -12.05 -5.17
CA ILE A 164 -8.40 -12.10 -4.49
C ILE A 164 -8.41 -11.02 -3.41
N ILE A 165 -8.00 -11.40 -2.20
CA ILE A 165 -7.69 -10.48 -1.11
C ILE A 165 -6.17 -10.31 -1.10
N ASN A 166 -5.69 -9.11 -1.41
CA ASN A 166 -4.28 -8.76 -1.31
C ASN A 166 -4.05 -7.95 -0.04
N VAL A 167 -2.97 -8.27 0.66
CA VAL A 167 -2.60 -7.63 1.92
C VAL A 167 -1.15 -7.22 1.85
N ARG A 168 -0.88 -5.95 2.14
CA ARG A 168 0.48 -5.40 2.18
C ARG A 168 0.96 -5.16 3.60
N ASP A 169 2.20 -5.54 3.90
CA ASP A 169 2.88 -5.18 5.15
C ASP A 169 4.39 -5.03 4.92
N TYR A 170 5.10 -4.41 5.87
CA TYR A 170 6.56 -4.27 5.81
C TYR A 170 7.27 -5.60 6.12
N SER A 171 6.60 -6.53 6.80
CA SER A 171 7.09 -7.88 7.05
C SER A 171 6.36 -8.90 6.15
N PRO A 172 7.09 -9.77 5.43
CA PRO A 172 6.47 -10.81 4.59
C PRO A 172 5.66 -11.81 5.42
N ASP A 173 6.20 -12.26 6.56
CA ASP A 173 5.52 -13.19 7.46
C ASP A 173 4.20 -12.59 7.98
N MET A 174 4.23 -11.30 8.26
CA MET A 174 3.07 -10.58 8.76
C MET A 174 2.01 -10.37 7.68
N ALA A 175 2.41 -10.07 6.45
CA ALA A 175 1.49 -9.99 5.32
C ALA A 175 0.73 -11.31 5.15
N VAL A 176 1.43 -12.45 5.21
CA VAL A 176 0.83 -13.79 5.12
C VAL A 176 -0.11 -14.06 6.30
N ALA A 177 0.32 -13.73 7.53
CA ALA A 177 -0.50 -13.91 8.73
C ALA A 177 -1.81 -13.11 8.64
N ILE A 178 -1.73 -11.83 8.23
CA ILE A 178 -2.90 -10.97 8.05
C ILE A 178 -3.82 -11.54 6.95
N ALA A 179 -3.29 -11.91 5.79
CA ALA A 179 -4.11 -12.46 4.70
C ALA A 179 -4.88 -13.74 5.12
N ASN A 180 -4.22 -14.62 5.87
CA ASN A 180 -4.84 -15.82 6.42
C ASN A 180 -5.91 -15.53 7.47
N VAL A 181 -5.69 -14.54 8.35
CA VAL A 181 -6.65 -14.20 9.40
C VAL A 181 -7.84 -13.42 8.84
N VAL A 182 -7.62 -12.51 7.88
CA VAL A 182 -8.70 -11.77 7.20
C VAL A 182 -9.62 -12.75 6.47
N SER A 183 -9.07 -13.68 5.67
CA SER A 183 -9.87 -14.67 4.95
C SER A 183 -10.68 -15.57 5.90
N ARG A 184 -10.10 -15.99 7.03
CA ARG A 184 -10.83 -16.75 8.06
C ARG A 184 -11.91 -15.91 8.75
N SER A 185 -11.62 -14.65 9.07
CA SER A 185 -12.55 -13.74 9.73
C SER A 185 -13.76 -13.43 8.86
N PHE A 186 -13.55 -13.36 7.54
CA PHE A 186 -14.59 -13.23 6.54
C PHE A 186 -15.49 -14.46 6.45
N ILE A 187 -14.93 -15.69 6.45
CA ILE A 187 -15.74 -16.93 6.41
C ILE A 187 -16.65 -17.10 7.64
N ILE A 188 -16.22 -16.60 8.80
CA ILE A 188 -16.96 -16.71 10.07
C ILE A 188 -18.09 -15.67 10.18
N PHE A 189 -18.05 -14.60 9.37
CA PHE A 189 -19.06 -13.54 9.37
C PHE A 189 -20.28 -13.93 8.54
#